data_AF-A0A0F9MMC2-F1
#
_entry.id   AF-A0A0F9MMC2-F1
#
_cell.length_a   1.000
_cell.length_b   1.000
_cell.length_c   1.000
_cell.angle_alpha   90.00
_cell.angle_beta   90.00
_cell.angle_gamma   90.00
#
_symmetry.space_group_name_H-M   'P 1'
#
loop_
_entity.id
_entity.type
_entity.pdbx_description
1 polymer ?
#
loop_
_entity_poly.entity_id
_entity_poly.type
_entity_poly.pdbx_seq_one_letter_code
_entity_poly.pdbx_strand_id
1 'polypeptide(L)' 'MIMELAGIKDILTKSIRSNNAISVAHATMDALQRLKNPEKVSKNRGKEKEMIWQ' A
#
# COMPACT_ATOMS: atom_id res chain seq x y z
N MET A 1 -10.80 -10.13 3.95
CA MET A 1 -11.44 -10.28 2.63
C MET A 1 -10.56 -9.80 1.48
N ILE A 2 -10.34 -8.50 1.26
CA ILE A 2 -9.63 -8.03 0.04
C ILE A 2 -8.15 -8.42 0.04
N MET A 3 -7.43 -8.23 1.15
CA MET A 3 -6.01 -8.57 1.25
C MET A 3 -5.76 -10.09 1.14
N GLU A 4 -6.62 -10.91 1.72
CA GLU A 4 -6.55 -12.37 1.64
C GLU A 4 -6.77 -12.88 0.21
N LEU A 5 -7.76 -12.32 -0.50
CA LEU A 5 -8.01 -12.65 -1.91
C LEU A 5 -6.88 -12.17 -2.83
N ALA A 6 -6.22 -11.06 -2.48
CA ALA A 6 -5.03 -10.58 -3.15
C ALA A 6 -3.76 -11.43 -2.84
N GLY A 7 -3.87 -12.45 -1.97
CA GLY A 7 -2.76 -13.33 -1.58
C GLY A 7 -1.75 -12.70 -0.61
N ILE A 8 -2.08 -11.55 -0.02
CA ILE A 8 -1.21 -10.84 0.93
C ILE A 8 -1.39 -11.45 2.32
N LYS A 9 -0.34 -12.13 2.80
CA LYS A 9 -0.35 -12.84 4.10
C LYS A 9 0.22 -12.03 5.25
N ASP A 10 1.20 -11.17 4.96
CA ASP A 10 1.85 -10.35 5.97
C ASP A 10 1.47 -8.89 5.77
N ILE A 11 0.50 -8.43 6.56
CA ILE A 11 0.02 -7.05 6.52
C ILE A 11 -0.64 -6.67 7.85
N LEU A 12 -0.31 -5.49 8.36
CA LEU A 12 -1.01 -4.86 9.47
C LEU A 12 -1.92 -3.75 8.94
N THR A 13 -3.24 -3.87 9.13
CA THR A 13 -4.20 -2.85 8.69
C THR A 13 -5.25 -2.57 9.76
N LYS A 14 -5.82 -1.36 9.71
CA LYS A 14 -6.98 -0.96 10.50
C LYS A 14 -7.84 -0.01 9.67
N SER A 15 -9.13 -0.32 9.50
CA SER A 15 -10.07 0.66 8.93
C SER A 15 -10.42 1.69 10.00
N ILE A 16 -10.20 2.97 9.70
CA ILE A 16 -10.50 4.10 10.58
C ILE A 16 -11.66 4.88 9.97
N ARG A 17 -12.52 5.47 10.82
CA ARG A 17 -13.72 6.25 10.45
C ARG A 17 -14.93 5.40 10.08
N SER A 18 -15.04 4.90 8.85
CA SER A 18 -16.23 4.20 8.37
C SER A 18 -16.03 2.67 8.29
N ASN A 19 -17.06 1.91 8.65
CA ASN A 19 -17.11 0.46 8.50
C ASN A 19 -17.98 0.00 7.32
N ASN A 20 -18.44 0.91 6.46
CA ASN A 20 -19.21 0.55 5.27
C ASN A 20 -18.34 -0.25 4.28
N ALA A 21 -18.77 -1.47 3.96
CA ALA A 21 -17.99 -2.43 3.17
C ALA A 21 -17.61 -1.91 1.77
N ILE A 22 -18.54 -1.22 1.08
CA ILE A 22 -18.30 -0.68 -0.27
C ILE A 22 -17.23 0.41 -0.22
N SER A 23 -17.33 1.35 0.72
CA SER A 23 -16.36 2.43 0.87
C SER A 23 -14.97 1.90 1.24
N VAL A 24 -14.91 0.91 2.14
CA VAL A 24 -13.65 0.24 2.51
C VAL A 24 -13.03 -0.47 1.31
N ALA A 25 -13.84 -1.11 0.46
CA ALA A 25 -13.35 -1.79 -0.73
C ALA A 25 -12.72 -0.83 -1.74
N HIS A 26 -13.41 0.26 -2.06
CA HIS A 26 -12.87 1.30 -2.94
C HIS A 26 -11.60 1.95 -2.38
N ALA A 27 -11.59 2.28 -1.08
CA ALA A 27 -10.41 2.85 -0.42
C ALA A 27 -9.22 1.88 -0.45
N THR A 28 -9.46 0.58 -0.25
CA THR A 28 -8.40 -0.44 -0.31
C THR A 28 -7.81 -0.54 -1.71
N MET A 29 -8.65 -0.53 -2.75
CA MET A 29 -8.17 -0.61 -4.14
C MET A 29 -7.34 0.63 -4.53
N ASP A 30 -7.80 1.82 -4.17
CA ASP A 30 -7.06 3.08 -4.38
C ASP A 30 -5.73 3.09 -3.61
N ALA A 31 -5.71 2.62 -2.36
CA ALA A 31 -4.48 2.50 -1.57
C ALA A 31 -3.44 1.57 -2.24
N LEU A 32 -3.88 0.41 -2.74
CA LEU A 32 -3.00 -0.53 -3.45
C LEU A 32 -2.44 0.07 -4.75
N GLN A 33 -3.24 0.81 -5.51
CA GLN A 33 -2.79 1.47 -6.73
C GLN A 33 -1.77 2.58 -6.48
N ARG A 34 -1.83 3.24 -5.32
CA ARG A 34 -0.91 4.31 -4.94
C ARG A 34 0.42 3.82 -4.36
N LEU A 35 0.57 2.51 -4.13
CA LEU A 35 1.82 1.94 -3.66
C LEU A 35 2.96 2.28 -4.63
N LYS A 36 4.03 2.85 -4.10
CA LYS A 36 5.18 3.27 -4.90
C LYS A 36 6.23 2.18 -4.87
N ASN A 37 6.73 1.81 -6.05
CA ASN A 37 7.87 0.92 -6.14
C ASN A 37 9.12 1.68 -5.65
N PRO A 38 9.91 1.09 -4.74
CA PRO A 38 11.12 1.72 -4.23
C PRO A 38 12.11 2.22 -5.26
N GLU A 39 12.26 1.51 -6.38
CA GLU A 39 13.20 1.91 -7.43
C GLU A 39 12.77 3.24 -8.06
N LYS A 40 11.45 3.41 -8.26
CA LYS A 40 10.86 4.66 -8.75
C LYS A 40 11.02 5.78 -7.73
N VAL A 41 10.88 5.47 -6.44
CA VAL A 41 11.08 6.45 -5.36
C VAL A 41 12.54 6.90 -5.27
N SER A 42 13.49 5.98 -5.41
CA SER A 42 14.94 6.27 -5.41
C SER A 42 15.34 7.18 -6.57
N LYS A 43 14.90 6.86 -7.79
CA LYS A 43 15.13 7.71 -8.97
C LYS A 43 14.51 9.09 -8.81
N ASN A 44 13.26 9.17 -8.35
CA ASN A 44 12.57 10.46 -8.17
C ASN A 44 13.19 11.32 -7.06
N ARG A 45 13.82 10.71 -6.05
CA ARG A 45 14.46 11.43 -4.94
C ARG A 45 15.96 11.67 -5.14
N GLY A 46 16.57 11.12 -6.19
CA GLY A 46 18.01 11.24 -6.46
C GLY A 46 18.90 10.63 -5.39
N LYS A 47 18.40 9.66 -4.62
CA LYS A 47 19.15 8.97 -3.55
C LYS A 47 19.36 7.51 -3.92
N GLU A 48 20.52 6.98 -3.55
CA GLU A 48 20.88 5.59 -3.79
C GLU A 48 19.90 4.64 -3.06
N LYS A 49 19.62 3.47 -3.67
CA LYS A 49 18.61 2.53 -3.16
C LYS A 49 18.90 2.10 -1.72
N GLU A 50 20.16 1.91 -1.37
CA GLU A 50 20.59 1.45 -0.04
C GLU A 50 20.19 2.45 1.06
N MET A 51 20.31 3.76 0.79
CA MET A 51 19.90 4.81 1.75
C MET A 51 18.37 4.91 1.96
N ILE A 52 17.56 4.37 1.05
CA ILE A 52 16.08 4.39 1.18
C ILE A 52 15.56 3.14 1.91
N TRP A 53 16.38 2.09 2.03
CA TRP A 53 16.01 0.80 2.60
C TRP A 53 16.81 0.39 3.84
N GLN A 54 17.86 1.12 4.21
CA GLN A 54 18.43 1.11 5.56
C GLN A 54 17.55 1.91 6.53
#